data_AF-A0A327YB51-F1
#
_entry.id   AF-A0A327YB51-F1
#
_cell.length_a   1.000
_cell.length_b   1.000
_cell.length_c   1.000
_cell.angle_alpha   90.00
_cell.angle_beta   90.00
_cell.angle_gamma   90.00
#
_symmetry.space_group_name_H-M   'P 1'
#
loop_
_entity.id
_entity.type
_entity.pdbx_description
1 polymer ?
#
loop_
_entity_poly.entity_id
_entity_poly.type
_entity_poly.pdbx_seq_one_letter_code
_entity_poly.pdbx_strand_id
1 'polypeptide(L)' 'MIRVFVYLVGFGFSIIGGVTSIAYLNIIADGQGIIDYFYFISKKAECYLFPLGLFLIWLSLYFPSNQE' A
#
# COMPACT_ATOMS: atom_id res chain seq x y z
N MET A 1 11.83 2.40 -20.34
CA MET A 1 12.05 3.28 -19.18
C MET A 1 10.77 3.53 -18.38
N ILE A 2 9.63 3.84 -19.01
CA ILE A 2 8.35 4.15 -18.33
C ILE A 2 7.87 3.02 -17.39
N ARG A 3 8.05 1.74 -17.75
CA ARG A 3 7.70 0.58 -16.90
C ARG A 3 8.38 0.60 -15.53
N VAL A 4 9.70 0.84 -15.52
CA VAL A 4 10.49 0.89 -14.27
C VAL A 4 10.05 2.08 -13.43
N PHE A 5 9.71 3.21 -14.06
CA PHE A 5 9.21 4.38 -13.35
C PHE A 5 7.85 4.12 -12.67
N VAL A 6 6.88 3.53 -13.38
CA VAL A 6 5.56 3.18 -12.80
C VAL A 6 5.71 2.13 -11.70
N TYR A 7 6.60 1.16 -11.89
CA TYR A 7 6.92 0.17 -10.86
C TYR A 7 7.54 0.83 -9.61
N LEU A 8 8.51 1.74 -9.77
CA LEU A 8 9.15 2.44 -8.64
C LEU A 8 8.15 3.35 -7.89
N VAL A 9 7.25 4.01 -8.62
CA VAL A 9 6.19 4.83 -8.04
C VAL A 9 5.22 3.94 -7.25
N GLY A 10 4.73 2.85 -7.84
CA GLY A 10 3.86 1.89 -7.14
C GLY A 10 4.54 1.27 -5.91
N PHE A 11 5.84 0.99 -5.99
CA PHE A 11 6.67 0.51 -4.89
C PHE A 11 6.78 1.53 -3.75
N GLY A 12 7.05 2.81 -4.07
CA GLY A 12 7.07 3.89 -3.08
C GLY A 12 5.72 4.05 -2.37
N PHE A 13 4.61 4.01 -3.12
CA PHE A 13 3.26 4.04 -2.57
C PHE A 13 2.98 2.85 -1.62
N SER A 14 3.44 1.65 -1.99
CA SER A 14 3.30 0.45 -1.15
C SER A 14 4.16 0.53 0.12
N ILE A 15 5.39 1.07 0.05
CA ILE A 15 6.23 1.29 1.25
C ILE A 15 5.58 2.28 2.21
N ILE A 16 5.04 3.40 1.71
CA ILE A 16 4.40 4.41 2.56
C ILE A 16 3.21 3.79 3.30
N GLY A 17 2.31 3.09 2.58
CA GLY A 17 1.18 2.41 3.20
C GLY A 17 1.61 1.33 4.21
N GLY A 18 2.69 0.60 3.93
CA GLY A 18 3.25 -0.41 4.82
C GLY A 18 3.86 0.16 6.10
N VAL A 19 4.67 1.21 5.99
CA VAL A 19 5.27 1.92 7.14
C VAL A 19 4.18 2.52 8.02
N THR A 20 3.15 3.12 7.44
CA THR A 20 2.01 3.67 8.18
C THR A 20 1.26 2.57 8.93
N SER A 21 1.06 1.39 8.33
CA SER A 21 0.46 0.22 9.00
C SER A 21 1.27 -0.23 10.22
N ILE A 22 2.60 -0.30 10.08
CA ILE A 22 3.50 -0.66 11.19
C ILE A 22 3.51 0.41 12.29
N ALA A 23 3.45 1.69 11.93
CA ALA A 23 3.41 2.78 12.92
C ALA A 23 2.14 2.74 13.77
N TYR A 24 0.99 2.42 13.18
CA TYR A 24 -0.26 2.25 13.92
C TYR A 24 -0.35 0.95 14.71
N LEU A 25 0.54 -0.01 14.47
CA LEU A 25 0.65 -1.21 15.31
C LEU A 25 0.97 -0.85 16.77
N ASN A 26 1.57 0.31 16.99
CA ASN A 26 1.83 0.86 18.31
C ASN A 26 0.52 1.16 19.09
N ILE A 27 -0.59 1.46 18.41
CA ILE A 27 -1.91 1.64 19.05
C ILE A 27 -2.45 0.31 19.60
N ILE A 28 -2.15 -0.81 18.94
CA ILE A 28 -2.51 -2.15 19.45
C ILE A 28 -1.72 -2.44 20.73
N ALA A 29 -0.44 -2.05 20.77
CA ALA A 29 0.43 -2.26 21.92
C ALA A 29 0.01 -1.41 23.15
N ASP A 30 -0.68 -0.29 22.93
CA ASP A 30 -1.26 0.56 23.99
C ASP A 30 -2.48 -0.08 24.70
N GLY A 31 -2.92 -1.26 24.25
CA GLY A 31 -4.01 -2.02 24.88
C GLY A 31 -5.37 -1.87 24.20
N GLN A 32 -5.46 -1.14 23.09
CA GLN A 32 -6.65 -1.16 22.23
C GLN A 32 -6.69 -2.46 21.41
N GLY A 33 -7.87 -3.08 21.34
CA GLY A 33 -8.03 -4.37 20.64
C GLY A 33 -7.70 -4.28 19.14
N ILE A 34 -7.34 -5.42 18.54
CA ILE A 34 -7.03 -5.56 17.10
C ILE A 34 -8.17 -5.05 16.20
N ILE A 35 -9.40 -5.04 16.71
CA ILE A 35 -10.61 -4.58 16.01
C ILE A 35 -10.62 -3.04 15.87
N ASP A 36 -10.21 -2.31 16.90
CA ASP A 36 -10.08 -0.84 16.85
C ASP A 36 -8.99 -0.43 15.86
N TYR A 37 -7.90 -1.19 15.82
CA TYR A 37 -6.85 -0.99 14.81
C TYR A 37 -7.39 -1.13 13.38
N PHE A 38 -8.14 -2.19 13.08
CA PHE A 38 -8.70 -2.39 11.74
C PHE A 38 -9.76 -1.34 11.38
N TYR A 39 -10.53 -0.87 12.38
CA TYR A 39 -11.48 0.21 12.20
C TYR A 39 -10.76 1.55 11.91
N PHE A 40 -9.69 1.86 12.65
CA PHE A 40 -8.90 3.08 12.46
C PHE A 40 -8.16 3.09 11.12
N ILE A 41 -7.60 1.94 10.74
CA ILE A 41 -6.87 1.77 9.49
C ILE A 41 -7.81 1.86 8.27
N SER A 42 -9.05 1.36 8.39
CA SER A 42 -10.07 1.49 7.35
C SER A 42 -10.62 2.90 7.24
N LYS A 43 -10.62 3.68 8.33
CA LYS A 43 -11.11 5.06 8.33
C LYS A 43 -10.11 6.07 7.75
N LYS A 44 -8.82 5.74 7.75
CA LYS A 44 -7.75 6.61 7.24
C LYS A 44 -7.42 6.28 5.79
N ALA A 45 -7.64 7.25 4.91
CA ALA A 45 -7.32 7.19 3.47
C ALA A 45 -5.86 6.84 3.18
N GLU A 46 -4.96 7.01 4.16
CA GLU A 46 -3.53 6.70 4.06
C GLU A 46 -3.28 5.20 3.87
N CYS A 47 -4.13 4.32 4.41
CA CYS A 47 -3.93 2.87 4.25
C CYS A 47 -4.42 2.34 2.91
N TYR A 48 -5.21 3.13 2.15
CA TYR A 48 -5.53 2.81 0.75
C TYR A 48 -4.31 2.93 -0.17
N LEU A 49 -3.27 3.67 0.22
CA LEU A 49 -2.03 3.73 -0.56
C LEU A 49 -1.34 2.36 -0.70
N PHE A 50 -1.53 1.45 0.27
CA PHE A 50 -0.97 0.11 0.20
C PHE A 50 -1.59 -0.74 -0.92
N PRO A 51 -2.91 -1.00 -0.95
CA PRO A 51 -3.54 -1.73 -2.04
C PRO A 51 -3.47 -0.96 -3.37
N LEU A 52 -3.46 0.38 -3.36
CA LEU A 52 -3.36 1.18 -4.58
C LEU A 52 -1.93 1.12 -5.17
N GLY A 53 -0.89 1.14 -4.32
CA GLY A 53 0.49 0.87 -4.72
C GLY A 53 0.67 -0.55 -5.26
N LEU A 54 0.07 -1.55 -4.60
CA LEU A 54 0.06 -2.94 -5.07
C LEU A 54 -0.65 -3.08 -6.42
N PHE A 55 -1.79 -2.40 -6.59
CA PHE A 55 -2.55 -2.36 -7.84
C PHE A 55 -1.76 -1.69 -8.96
N LEU A 56 -1.03 -0.61 -8.68
CA LEU A 56 -0.12 0.04 -9.65
C LEU A 56 1.03 -0.87 -10.07
N ILE A 57 1.64 -1.60 -9.13
CA ILE A 57 2.67 -2.60 -9.43
C ILE A 57 2.09 -3.72 -10.29
N TRP A 58 0.90 -4.22 -9.94
CA TRP A 58 0.22 -5.28 -10.66
C TRP A 58 -0.16 -4.84 -12.08
N LEU A 59 -0.70 -3.62 -12.23
CA LEU A 59 -1.03 -3.04 -13.52
C LEU A 59 0.23 -2.78 -14.36
N SER A 60 1.34 -2.39 -13.74
CA SER A 60 2.64 -2.27 -14.42
C SER A 60 3.20 -3.62 -14.89
N LEU A 61 2.86 -4.71 -14.22
CA LEU A 61 3.25 -6.07 -14.60
C LEU A 61 2.32 -6.62 -15.70
N TYR A 62 1.03 -6.31 -15.62
CA TYR A 62 -0.03 -6.68 -16.57
C TYR A 62 -0.18 -5.72 -17.75
N PHE A 63 0.72 -4.73 -17.86
CA PHE A 63 0.99 -3.99 -19.08
C PHE A 63 2.15 -4.61 -19.89
N PRO A 64 2.22 -5.94 -20.19
CA PRO A 64 2.83 -6.34 -21.42
C PRO A 64 1.83 -5.92 -22.50
N SER A 65 2.09 -4.75 -23.09
CA SER A 65 1.73 -4.56 -24.49
C SER A 65 2.15 -5.82 -25.22
N ASN A 66 1.14 -6.52 -25.71
CA ASN A 66 1.22 -7.59 -26.66
C ASN A 66 1.89 -7.05 -27.93
N GLN A 67 3.22 -6.95 -27.93
CA GLN A 67 4.03 -6.69 -29.10
C GLN A 67 5.15 -7.71 -29.14
N GLU A 68 4.79 -8.82 -29.79
CA GLU A 68 5.57 -9.70 -30.65
C GLU A 68 6.89 -10.29 -30.11
#